data_AF-A0A8T5VBX2-F1
#
_entry.id   AF-A0A8T5VBX2-F1
#
_cell.length_a   1.000
_cell.length_b   1.000
_cell.length_c   1.000
_cell.angle_alpha   90.00
_cell.angle_beta   90.00
_cell.angle_gamma   90.00
#
_symmetry.space_group_name_H-M   'P 1'
#
loop_
_entity.id
_entity.type
_entity.pdbx_description
1 polymer ?
#
loop_
_entity_poly.entity_id
_entity_poly.type
_entity_poly.pdbx_seq_one_letter_code
_entity_poly.pdbx_strand_id
1 'polypeptide(L)'
;MKIGVGADIAIGVSNGLLGGLTGLGGVVSTISCQWRGWPKDVQRAVFQPVLFVAFVAISSSQAVAGTITRETLVLYALGVPFMVAGLWSGFKLFGKINDETFRRTVLALLLLAGLSLIASVLSFGLR
;
A
#
# COMPACT_ATOMS: atom_id res chain seq x y z
N MET A 1 5.33 19.46 -10.48
CA MET A 1 6.75 19.55 -10.03
C MET A 1 7.51 18.35 -10.58
N LYS A 2 8.70 18.54 -11.19
CA LYS A 2 9.53 17.43 -11.68
C LYS A 2 10.47 16.99 -10.55
N ILE A 3 10.27 15.78 -10.03
CA ILE A 3 11.20 15.13 -9.12
C ILE A 3 12.27 14.43 -9.96
N GLY A 4 13.53 14.52 -9.58
CA GLY A 4 14.64 13.87 -10.29
C GLY A 4 14.71 12.37 -10.01
N VAL A 5 15.39 11.63 -10.89
CA VAL A 5 15.52 10.16 -10.82
C VAL A 5 16.04 9.67 -9.46
N GLY A 6 17.03 10.35 -8.88
CA GLY A 6 17.56 9.98 -7.57
C GLY A 6 16.52 10.05 -6.44
N ALA A 7 15.64 11.04 -6.48
CA ALA A 7 14.56 11.18 -5.50
C ALA A 7 13.44 10.15 -5.74
N ASP A 8 13.17 9.76 -6.99
CA ASP A 8 12.25 8.65 -7.29
C ASP A 8 12.78 7.29 -6.79
N ILE A 9 14.09 7.06 -6.89
CA ILE A 9 14.72 5.87 -6.30
C ILE A 9 14.57 5.90 -4.77
N ALA A 10 14.85 7.05 -4.13
CA ALA A 10 14.69 7.19 -2.69
C ALA A 10 13.24 6.93 -2.24
N ILE A 11 12.25 7.50 -2.95
CA ILE A 11 10.82 7.25 -2.72
C ILE A 11 10.53 5.75 -2.80
N GLY A 12 11.03 5.06 -3.84
CA GLY A 12 10.82 3.63 -4.03
C GLY A 12 11.43 2.78 -2.90
N VAL A 13 12.67 3.08 -2.51
CA VAL A 13 13.36 2.39 -1.41
C VAL A 13 12.63 2.62 -0.08
N SER A 14 12.29 3.86 0.25
CA SER A 14 11.53 4.18 1.46
C SER A 14 10.15 3.51 1.46
N ASN A 15 9.48 3.45 0.30
CA ASN A 15 8.21 2.76 0.15
C ASN A 15 8.33 1.26 0.42
N GLY A 16 9.38 0.61 -0.09
CA GLY A 16 9.65 -0.80 0.15
C GLY A 16 9.95 -1.09 1.62
N LEU A 17 10.82 -0.28 2.24
CA LEU A 17 11.19 -0.44 3.65
C LEU A 17 9.98 -0.28 4.57
N LEU A 18 9.20 0.79 4.38
CA LEU A 18 7.97 1.00 5.16
C LEU A 18 6.93 -0.09 4.90
N GLY A 19 6.77 -0.52 3.65
CA GLY A 19 5.86 -1.62 3.30
C GLY A 19 6.23 -2.93 4.00
N GLY A 20 7.52 -3.25 4.07
CA GLY A 20 8.01 -4.44 4.79
C GLY A 20 7.83 -4.35 6.30
N LEU A 21 8.11 -3.19 6.91
CA LEU A 21 8.03 -3.00 8.36
C LEU A 21 6.60 -2.94 8.89
N THR A 22 5.69 -2.35 8.11
CA THR A 22 4.31 -2.04 8.57
C THR A 22 3.24 -2.92 7.92
N GLY A 23 3.57 -3.63 6.84
CA GLY A 23 2.59 -4.28 5.97
C GLY A 23 1.79 -3.31 5.08
N LEU A 24 1.98 -1.99 5.22
CA LEU A 24 1.29 -0.97 4.45
C LEU A 24 2.14 -0.54 3.25
N GLY A 25 1.95 -1.22 2.12
CA GLY A 25 2.62 -0.90 0.86
C GLY A 25 2.07 0.37 0.19
N GLY A 26 2.94 1.12 -0.49
CA GLY A 26 2.51 2.21 -1.39
C GLY A 26 2.26 3.58 -0.73
N VAL A 27 2.38 3.69 0.60
CA VAL A 27 2.14 4.93 1.36
C VAL A 27 3.02 6.09 0.85
N VAL A 28 4.34 5.88 0.76
CA VAL A 28 5.29 6.92 0.32
C VAL A 28 5.06 7.28 -1.15
N SER A 29 4.81 6.27 -1.99
CA SER A 29 4.51 6.49 -3.41
C SER A 29 3.19 7.25 -3.59
N THR A 30 2.23 7.02 -2.70
CA THR A 30 0.95 7.75 -2.68
C THR A 30 1.17 9.21 -2.37
N ILE A 31 1.94 9.53 -1.33
CA ILE A 31 2.28 10.90 -0.97
C ILE A 31 3.00 11.60 -2.13
N SER A 32 3.96 10.94 -2.78
CA SER A 32 4.69 11.52 -3.91
C SER A 32 3.78 11.80 -5.12
N CYS A 33 2.86 10.90 -5.44
CA CYS A 33 1.87 11.10 -6.50
C CYS A 33 0.91 12.25 -6.18
N GLN A 34 0.48 12.38 -4.92
CA GLN A 34 -0.38 13.47 -4.46
C GLN A 34 0.33 14.83 -4.52
N TRP A 35 1.59 14.89 -4.11
CA TRP A 35 2.43 16.09 -4.27
C TRP A 35 2.65 16.49 -5.73
N ARG A 36 2.71 15.51 -6.64
CA ARG A 36 2.81 15.78 -8.08
C ARG A 36 1.50 16.23 -8.71
N GLY A 37 0.36 16.05 -8.03
CA GLY A 37 -0.96 16.44 -8.51
C GLY A 37 -1.42 15.68 -9.75
N TRP A 38 -0.95 14.44 -9.92
CA TRP A 38 -1.29 13.62 -11.08
C TRP A 38 -2.77 13.21 -11.09
N PRO A 39 -3.41 13.09 -12.27
CA PRO A 39 -4.78 12.57 -12.37
C PRO A 39 -4.84 11.11 -11.91
N LYS A 40 -6.02 10.65 -11.47
CA LYS A 40 -6.19 9.34 -10.83
C LYS A 40 -5.65 8.18 -11.67
N ASP A 41 -5.76 8.27 -12.99
CA ASP A 41 -5.34 7.20 -13.91
C ASP A 41 -3.82 7.07 -13.96
N VAL A 42 -3.11 8.21 -13.95
CA VAL A 42 -1.63 8.23 -13.89
C VAL A 42 -1.15 7.74 -12.54
N GLN A 43 -1.80 8.14 -11.44
CA GLN A 43 -1.47 7.62 -10.11
C GLN A 43 -1.62 6.09 -10.06
N ARG A 44 -2.73 5.57 -10.61
CA ARG A 44 -2.99 4.13 -10.66
C ARG A 44 -1.96 3.37 -11.51
N ALA A 45 -1.59 3.92 -12.66
CA ALA A 45 -0.57 3.33 -13.53
C ALA A 45 0.80 3.22 -12.84
N VAL A 46 1.10 4.11 -11.89
CA VAL A 46 2.33 4.06 -11.07
C VAL A 46 2.17 3.09 -9.89
N PHE A 47 1.04 3.11 -9.19
CA PHE A 47 0.84 2.26 -8.01
C PHE A 47 0.84 0.77 -8.32
N GLN A 48 0.22 0.35 -9.42
CA GLN A 48 0.10 -1.07 -9.75
C GLN A 48 1.46 -1.80 -9.84
N PRO A 49 2.43 -1.36 -10.66
CA PRO A 49 3.72 -2.01 -10.74
C PRO A 49 4.53 -1.86 -9.45
N VAL A 50 4.49 -0.70 -8.79
CA VAL A 50 5.21 -0.47 -7.53
C VAL A 50 4.72 -1.41 -6.43
N LEU A 51 3.42 -1.52 -6.24
CA LEU A 51 2.82 -2.42 -5.24
C LEU A 51 3.07 -3.88 -5.60
N PHE A 52 2.93 -4.26 -6.87
CA PHE A 52 3.18 -5.62 -7.31
C PHE A 52 4.62 -6.06 -7.01
N VAL A 53 5.61 -5.26 -7.43
CA VAL A 53 7.02 -5.56 -7.17
C VAL A 53 7.32 -5.58 -5.68
N ALA A 54 6.77 -4.63 -4.91
CA ALA A 54 6.96 -4.59 -3.46
C ALA A 54 6.39 -5.84 -2.77
N PHE A 55 5.16 -6.25 -3.10
CA PHE A 55 4.55 -7.44 -2.49
C PHE A 55 5.26 -8.72 -2.92
N VAL A 56 5.68 -8.85 -4.18
CA VAL A 56 6.50 -10.00 -4.62
C VAL A 56 7.81 -10.06 -3.82
N ALA A 57 8.50 -8.92 -3.68
CA ALA A 57 9.74 -8.85 -2.91
C ALA A 57 9.52 -9.21 -1.43
N ILE A 58 8.48 -8.66 -0.79
CA ILE A 58 8.13 -8.97 0.60
C ILE A 58 7.79 -10.46 0.76
N SER A 59 6.91 -11.00 -0.09
CA SER A 59 6.53 -12.42 -0.03
C SER A 59 7.73 -13.35 -0.27
N SER A 60 8.61 -13.02 -1.21
CA SER A 60 9.83 -13.80 -1.47
C SER A 60 10.80 -13.75 -0.27
N SER A 61 10.95 -12.58 0.35
CA SER A 61 11.80 -12.41 1.53
C SER A 61 11.27 -13.22 2.72
N GLN A 62 9.94 -13.22 2.92
CA GLN A 62 9.28 -14.03 3.95
C GLN A 62 9.45 -15.53 3.68
N ALA A 63 9.36 -15.96 2.42
CA ALA A 63 9.61 -17.35 2.03
C ALA A 63 11.04 -17.77 2.36
N VAL A 64 12.04 -16.96 2.00
CA VAL A 64 13.46 -17.21 2.30
C VAL A 64 13.73 -17.20 3.81
N ALA A 65 13.06 -16.33 4.57
CA ALA A 65 13.15 -16.28 6.03
C ALA A 65 12.48 -17.48 6.73
N GLY A 66 11.82 -18.38 5.99
CA GLY A 66 11.14 -19.56 6.54
C GLY A 66 9.89 -19.23 7.37
N THR A 67 9.32 -18.02 7.22
CA THR A 67 8.16 -17.57 8.00
C THR A 67 6.82 -18.05 7.43
N ILE A 68 6.82 -18.69 6.26
CA ILE A 68 5.63 -19.28 5.65
C ILE A 68 5.34 -20.63 6.31
N THR A 69 4.39 -20.64 7.25
CA THR A 69 3.92 -21.86 7.91
C THR A 69 2.57 -22.33 7.34
N ARG A 70 2.15 -23.55 7.70
CA ARG A 70 0.82 -24.07 7.31
C ARG A 70 -0.31 -23.19 7.84
N GLU A 71 -0.17 -22.68 9.06
CA GLU A 71 -1.15 -21.78 9.68
C GLU A 71 -1.23 -20.45 8.91
N THR A 72 -0.08 -19.89 8.53
CA THR A 72 -0.02 -18.70 7.67
C THR A 72 -0.79 -18.92 6.37
N LEU A 73 -0.59 -20.05 5.69
CA LEU A 73 -1.29 -20.37 4.44
C LEU A 73 -2.81 -20.49 4.62
N VAL A 74 -3.26 -21.08 5.73
CA VAL A 74 -4.70 -21.16 6.05
C VAL A 74 -5.30 -19.77 6.26
N LEU A 75 -4.63 -18.91 7.03
CA LEU A 75 -5.06 -17.53 7.24
C LEU A 75 -5.09 -16.72 5.93
N TYR A 76 -4.09 -16.91 5.06
CA TYR A 76 -4.11 -16.31 3.72
C TYR A 76 -5.30 -16.82 2.90
N ALA A 77 -5.55 -18.13 2.86
CA ALA A 77 -6.67 -18.69 2.12
C ALA A 77 -8.03 -18.16 2.61
N LEU A 78 -8.20 -18.00 3.93
CA LEU A 78 -9.37 -17.38 4.53
C LEU A 78 -9.48 -15.88 4.21
N GLY A 79 -8.36 -15.17 4.11
CA GLY A 79 -8.30 -13.75 3.77
C GLY A 79 -8.54 -13.43 2.29
N VAL A 80 -8.17 -14.34 1.38
CA VAL A 80 -8.32 -14.18 -0.08
C VAL A 80 -9.73 -13.73 -0.51
N PRO A 81 -10.86 -14.33 -0.06
CA PRO A 81 -12.19 -13.88 -0.46
C PRO A 81 -12.46 -12.43 -0.07
N PHE A 82 -12.04 -12.01 1.12
CA PHE A 82 -12.18 -10.62 1.57
C PHE A 82 -11.30 -9.67 0.77
N MET A 83 -10.07 -10.08 0.44
CA MET A 83 -9.16 -9.32 -0.43
C MET A 83 -9.76 -9.14 -1.82
N VAL A 84 -10.29 -10.21 -2.44
CA VAL A 84 -10.92 -10.16 -3.76
C VAL A 84 -12.16 -9.27 -3.74
N ALA A 85 -13.00 -9.38 -2.71
CA ALA A 85 -14.16 -8.52 -2.55
C ALA A 85 -13.78 -7.04 -2.43
N GLY A 86 -12.73 -6.73 -1.65
CA GLY A 86 -12.19 -5.38 -1.52
C GLY A 86 -11.63 -4.83 -2.84
N LEU A 87 -10.81 -5.63 -3.54
CA LEU A 87 -10.23 -5.26 -4.83
C LEU A 87 -11.32 -5.01 -5.89
N TRP A 88 -12.32 -5.87 -5.96
CA TRP A 88 -13.44 -5.74 -6.89
C TRP A 88 -14.28 -4.48 -6.59
N SER A 89 -14.55 -4.23 -5.31
CA SER A 89 -15.25 -3.02 -4.87
C SER A 89 -14.47 -1.75 -5.24
N GLY A 90 -13.16 -1.75 -5.02
CA GLY A 90 -12.27 -0.66 -5.40
C GLY A 90 -12.25 -0.42 -6.92
N PHE A 91 -12.18 -1.49 -7.72
CA PHE A 91 -12.23 -1.41 -9.18
C PHE A 91 -13.53 -0.74 -9.67
N LYS A 92 -14.68 -1.16 -9.12
CA LYS A 92 -15.99 -0.63 -9.47
C LYS A 92 -16.16 0.84 -9.05
N LEU A 93 -15.61 1.22 -7.90
CA LEU A 93 -15.67 2.60 -7.41
C LEU A 93 -14.76 3.54 -8.19
N PHE A 94 -13.57 3.07 -8.60
CA PHE A 94 -12.59 3.88 -9.33
C PHE A 94 -13.15 4.47 -10.64
N GLY A 95 -13.97 3.70 -11.36
CA GLY A 95 -14.63 4.18 -12.59
C GLY A 95 -15.71 5.23 -12.37
N LYS A 96 -16.23 5.36 -11.14
CA LYS A 96 -17.36 6.24 -10.80
C LYS A 96 -16.97 7.58 -10.18
N ILE A 97 -15.76 7.67 -9.62
CA ILE A 97 -15.28 8.86 -8.90
C ILE A 97 -14.45 9.76 -9.81
N ASN A 98 -14.52 11.07 -9.59
CA ASN A 98 -13.65 12.06 -10.25
C ASN A 98 -12.30 12.19 -9.52
N ASP A 99 -11.37 12.96 -10.07
CA ASP A 99 -10.01 13.13 -9.52
C ASP A 99 -10.00 13.73 -8.10
N GLU A 100 -10.87 14.71 -7.83
CA GLU A 100 -10.91 15.36 -6.51
C GLU A 100 -11.47 14.43 -5.43
N THR A 101 -12.55 13.69 -5.73
CA THR A 101 -13.08 12.67 -4.81
C THR A 101 -12.05 11.57 -4.60
N PHE A 102 -11.39 11.10 -5.66
CA PHE A 102 -10.30 10.12 -5.54
C PHE A 102 -9.20 10.61 -4.61
N ARG A 103 -8.73 11.85 -4.80
CA ARG A 103 -7.72 12.48 -3.93
C ARG A 103 -8.16 12.51 -2.47
N ARG A 104 -9.38 12.97 -2.19
CA ARG A 104 -9.90 13.01 -0.81
C ARG A 104 -10.01 11.62 -0.19
N THR A 105 -10.49 10.63 -0.95
CA THR A 105 -10.57 9.25 -0.48
C THR A 105 -9.20 8.68 -0.16
N VAL A 106 -8.22 8.88 -1.04
CA VAL A 106 -6.83 8.43 -0.83
C VAL A 106 -6.23 9.07 0.44
N LEU A 107 -6.42 10.39 0.63
CA LEU A 107 -5.96 11.08 1.84
C LEU A 107 -6.64 10.57 3.11
N ALA A 108 -7.94 10.27 3.06
CA ALA A 108 -8.66 9.68 4.18
C ALA A 108 -8.14 8.28 4.51
N LEU A 109 -7.92 7.43 3.50
CA LEU A 109 -7.31 6.10 3.68
C LEU A 109 -5.89 6.20 4.25
N LEU A 110 -5.10 7.17 3.78
CA LEU A 110 -3.75 7.42 4.28
C LEU A 110 -3.76 7.84 5.76
N LEU A 111 -4.70 8.71 6.14
CA LEU A 111 -4.89 9.12 7.53
C LEU A 111 -5.30 7.94 8.42
N LEU A 112 -6.25 7.12 7.97
CA LEU A 112 -6.68 5.92 8.69
C LEU A 112 -5.53 4.91 8.85
N ALA A 113 -4.71 4.73 7.81
CA ALA A 113 -3.52 3.90 7.88
C ALA A 113 -2.53 4.41 8.94
N GLY A 114 -2.26 5.73 8.96
CA GLY A 114 -1.43 6.36 10.00
C GLY A 114 -1.99 6.19 11.42
N LEU A 115 -3.30 6.39 11.60
CA LEU A 115 -3.97 6.20 12.89
C LEU A 115 -3.90 4.74 13.35
N SER A 116 -4.05 3.78 12.44
CA SER A 116 -3.94 2.36 12.76
C SER A 116 -2.55 1.97 13.26
N LEU A 117 -1.49 2.58 12.72
CA LEU A 117 -0.13 2.39 13.20
C LEU A 117 0.07 2.92 14.61
N ILE A 118 -0.44 4.13 14.89
CA ILE A 118 -0.39 4.71 16.25
C ILE A 118 -1.13 3.80 17.24
N ALA A 119 -2.33 3.34 16.88
CA ALA A 119 -3.11 2.43 17.72
C ALA A 119 -2.39 1.09 17.96
N SER A 120 -1.74 0.54 16.93
CA SER A 120 -0.98 -0.70 17.06
C SER A 120 0.22 -0.55 18.00
N VAL A 121 0.93 0.59 17.96
CA VAL A 121 2.03 0.88 18.89
C VAL A 121 1.54 1.06 20.32
N LEU A 122 0.44 1.79 20.52
CA LEU A 122 -0.16 1.98 21.84
C LEU A 122 -0.63 0.65 22.45
N SER A 123 -1.23 -0.23 21.65
CA SER A 123 -1.64 -1.57 22.09
C SER A 123 -0.44 -2.45 22.45
N PHE A 124 0.70 -2.27 21.78
CA PHE A 124 1.92 -3.01 22.10
C PHE A 124 2.53 -2.53 23.43
N GLY A 125 2.56 -1.22 23.69
CA GLY A 125 3.10 -0.67 24.95
C GLY A 125 2.25 -0.90 26.20
N LEU A 126 1.00 -1.37 26.03
CA LEU A 126 0.09 -1.75 27.13
C LEU A 126 0.07 -3.27 27.41
N ARG A 127 0.82 -4.07 26.64
CA ARG A 127 1.05 -5.51 26.86
C ARG A 127 2.45 -5.75 27.40
#